data_AF-A0ABD1DSW3-F1
#
_entry.id   AF-A0ABD1DSW3-F1
#
_cell.length_a   1.000
_cell.length_b   1.000
_cell.length_c   1.000
_cell.angle_alpha   90.00
_cell.angle_beta   90.00
_cell.angle_gamma   90.00
#
_symmetry.space_group_name_H-M   'P 1'
#
loop_
_entity.id
_entity.type
_entity.pdbx_description
1 polymer ?
#
loop_
_entity_poly.entity_id
_entity_poly.type
_entity_poly.pdbx_seq_one_letter_code
_entity_poly.pdbx_strand_id
1 'polypeptide(L)' 'MLLHDGHRFVRERQKAATTNWKCALHSKMRCKGRAVTREVDGHHFVRITCRQHTHPPTGYEGIRSKNGEK' A
#
# COMPACT_ATOMS: atom_id res chain seq x y z
N MET A 1 1.60 -3.94 5.57
CA MET A 1 0.70 -3.70 4.41
C MET A 1 -0.13 -2.47 4.74
N LEU A 2 -0.43 -1.59 3.77
CA LEU A 2 -1.30 -0.43 3.98
C LEU A 2 -2.64 -0.69 3.29
N LEU A 3 -3.75 -0.44 4.00
CA LEU A 3 -5.10 -0.50 3.47
C LEU A 3 -5.71 0.91 3.54
N HIS A 4 -6.23 1.39 2.42
CA HIS A 4 -6.92 2.67 2.36
C HIS A 4 -7.98 2.63 1.27
N ASP A 5 -9.19 3.06 1.59
CA ASP A 5 -10.32 3.14 0.64
C ASP A 5 -10.59 1.82 -0.12
N GLY A 6 -10.50 0.68 0.57
CA GLY A 6 -10.69 -0.65 -0.03
C GLY A 6 -9.58 -1.11 -0.99
N HIS A 7 -8.48 -0.36 -1.08
CA HIS A 7 -7.31 -0.67 -1.89
C HIS A 7 -6.12 -1.07 -1.02
N ARG A 8 -5.46 -2.17 -1.41
CA ARG A 8 -4.24 -2.66 -0.76
C ARG A 8 -3.02 -2.05 -1.39
N PHE A 9 -2.07 -1.64 -0.56
CA PHE A 9 -0.76 -1.18 -0.99
C PHE A 9 0.34 -2.02 -0.34
N VAL A 10 1.36 -2.33 -1.15
CA VAL A 10 2.57 -3.04 -0.74
C VAL A 10 3.73 -2.05 -0.69
N ARG A 11 4.68 -2.29 0.24
CA ARG A 11 5.86 -1.44 0.40
C ARG A 11 6.69 -1.50 -0.88
N GLU A 12 6.95 -0.35 -1.47
CA GLU A 12 7.84 -0.24 -2.64
C GLU A 12 9.27 0.07 -2.20
N ARG A 13 9.45 1.11 -1.39
CA ARG A 13 10.74 1.53 -0.85
C ARG A 13 10.57 2.21 0.50
N GLN A 14 11.57 2.10 1.37
CA GLN A 14 11.61 2.78 2.66
C GLN A 14 12.93 3.55 2.77
N LYS A 15 12.86 4.81 3.22
CA LYS A 15 14.02 5.67 3.46
C LYS A 15 13.78 6.45 4.74
N ALA A 16 14.67 6.27 5.72
CA ALA A 16 14.51 6.82 7.07
C ALA A 16 13.09 6.54 7.61
N ALA A 17 12.41 7.56 8.12
CA ALA A 17 11.05 7.45 8.64
C ALA A 17 9.95 7.45 7.55
N THR A 18 10.30 7.46 6.25
CA THR A 18 9.32 7.53 5.15
C THR A 18 9.24 6.22 4.39
N THR A 19 8.03 5.69 4.22
CA THR A 19 7.75 4.51 3.41
C THR A 19 6.90 4.89 2.21
N ASN A 20 7.34 4.55 1.00
CA ASN A 20 6.55 4.68 -0.23
C ASN A 20 5.85 3.36 -0.51
N TRP A 21 4.59 3.46 -0.90
CA TRP A 21 3.69 2.35 -1.14
C TRP A 21 3.16 2.42 -2.56
N LYS A 22 3.06 1.25 -3.21
CA LYS A 22 2.39 1.08 -4.50
C LYS A 22 1.19 0.16 -4.33
N CYS A 23 0.16 0.34 -5.15
CA CYS A 23 -0.98 -0.57 -5.14
C CYS A 23 -0.50 -2.03 -5.32
N ALA A 24 -1.09 -2.95 -4.57
CA ALA A 24 -0.80 -4.39 -4.65
C ALA A 24 -1.02 -4.95 -6.06
N LEU A 25 -1.91 -4.32 -6.83
CA LEU A 25 -2.26 -4.72 -8.20
C LEU A 25 -1.51 -3.91 -9.26
N HIS A 26 -0.45 -3.18 -8.88
CA HIS A 26 0.43 -2.48 -9.80
C HIS A 26 0.99 -3.43 -10.88
N SER A 27 1.52 -4.60 -10.50
CA SER A 27 2.09 -5.54 -11.47
C SER A 27 1.02 -6.29 -12.27
N LYS A 28 -0.14 -6.61 -11.66
CA LYS A 28 -1.20 -7.40 -12.30
C LYS A 28 -2.08 -6.55 -13.25
N MET A 29 -2.36 -5.31 -12.89
CA MET A 29 -3.34 -4.45 -13.59
C MET A 29 -2.77 -3.09 -13.98
N ARG A 30 -1.44 -2.90 -13.92
CA ARG A 30 -0.77 -1.61 -14.17
C ARG A 30 -1.41 -0.46 -13.38
N CYS A 31 -1.89 -0.78 -12.17
CA CYS A 31 -2.55 0.17 -11.29
C CYS A 31 -1.59 1.27 -10.85
N LYS A 32 -2.05 2.52 -10.86
CA LYS A 32 -1.24 3.71 -10.57
C LYS A 32 -1.33 4.17 -9.13
N GLY A 33 -2.19 3.57 -8.30
CA GLY A 33 -2.41 3.99 -6.92
C GLY A 33 -1.11 4.01 -6.10
N ARG A 34 -0.81 5.15 -5.46
CA ARG A 34 0.40 5.38 -4.64
C ARG A 34 0.04 6.00 -3.30
N ALA A 35 0.80 5.65 -2.27
CA ALA A 35 0.72 6.29 -0.96
C ALA A 35 2.11 6.44 -0.34
N VAL A 36 2.22 7.30 0.65
CA VAL A 36 3.41 7.49 1.46
C VAL A 36 2.99 7.46 2.92
N THR A 37 3.73 6.76 3.76
CA THR A 37 3.63 6.90 5.20
C THR A 37 4.89 7.52 5.77
N ARG A 38 4.74 8.30 6.83
CA ARG A 38 5.86 8.86 7.59
C ARG A 38 5.65 8.62 9.07
N GLU A 39 6.69 8.16 9.75
CA GLU A 39 6.72 8.09 11.21
C GLU A 39 7.31 9.38 11.77
N VAL A 40 6.65 9.98 12.75
CA VAL A 40 7.12 11.17 13.47
C VAL A 40 6.75 10.98 14.95
N ASP A 41 7.76 10.94 15.83
CA ASP A 41 7.57 10.77 17.28
C ASP A 41 6.68 9.57 17.64
N GLY A 42 6.91 8.42 16.98
CA GLY A 42 6.11 7.19 17.16
C GLY A 42 4.73 7.19 16.51
N HIS A 43 4.32 8.30 15.87
CA HIS A 43 3.04 8.41 15.17
C HIS A 43 3.20 8.15 13.67
N HIS A 44 2.29 7.37 13.10
CA HIS A 44 2.25 7.10 11.66
C HIS A 44 1.26 8.02 10.94
N PHE A 45 1.77 8.83 10.01
CA PHE A 45 0.98 9.66 9.12
C PHE A 45 0.89 9.01 7.74
N VAL A 46 -0.30 9.02 7.14
CA VAL A 46 -0.57 8.48 5.80
C VAL A 46 -0.93 9.61 4.85
N ARG A 47 -0.33 9.63 3.67
CA ARG A 47 -0.72 10.51 2.55
C ARG A 47 -0.90 9.71 1.28
N ILE A 48 -2.10 9.76 0.69
CA ILE A 48 -2.34 9.19 -0.63
C ILE A 48 -1.78 10.14 -1.69
N THR A 49 -0.80 9.67 -2.46
CA THR A 49 -0.11 10.48 -3.47
C THR A 49 -0.66 10.28 -4.87
N CYS A 50 -1.32 9.15 -5.14
CA CYS A 50 -2.12 8.93 -6.33
C CYS A 50 -3.35 8.10 -5.97
N ARG A 51 -4.55 8.69 -6.13
CA ARG A 51 -5.84 8.05 -5.85
C ARG A 51 -6.39 7.25 -7.04
N GLN A 52 -5.75 7.31 -8.20
CA GLN A 52 -6.26 6.66 -9.41
C GLN A 52 -5.96 5.16 -9.39
N HIS A 53 -7.04 4.37 -9.36
CA HIS A 53 -6.99 2.93 -9.50
C HIS A 53 -7.58 2.51 -10.84
N THR A 54 -7.00 1.49 -11.46
CA THR A 54 -7.46 0.91 -12.75
C THR A 54 -8.36 -0.29 -12.53
N HIS A 55 -8.89 -0.45 -11.31
CA HIS A 55 -9.63 -1.61 -10.86
C HIS A 55 -10.55 -1.23 -9.70
N PRO A 56 -11.62 -2.00 -9.45
CA PRO A 56 -12.47 -1.78 -8.28
C PRO A 56 -11.72 -2.04 -6.96
N PRO A 57 -12.21 -1.50 -5.84
CA PRO A 57 -11.73 -1.86 -4.51
C PRO A 57 -11.81 -3.38 -4.33
N THR A 58 -10.70 -3.99 -3.91
CA THR A 58 -10.63 -5.46 -3.77
C THR A 58 -10.99 -5.95 -2.38
N GLY A 59 -11.52 -5.06 -1.53
CA GLY A 59 -12.01 -5.37 -0.19
C GLY A 59 -10.93 -5.85 0.78
N TYR A 60 -11.33 -5.95 2.06
CA TYR A 60 -10.54 -6.52 3.15
C TYR A 60 -10.51 -8.07 3.12
N GLU A 61 -11.36 -8.69 2.29
CA GLU A 61 -11.57 -10.13 2.11
C GLU A 61 -10.43 -10.78 1.30
N GLY A 62 -9.24 -10.83 1.88
CA GLY A 62 -8.12 -11.54 1.27
C GLY A 62 -6.82 -11.37 2.01
N ILE A 63 -6.83 -11.60 3.32
CA ILE A 63 -5.62 -11.98 4.04
C ILE A 63 -5.33 -13.44 3.68
N ARG A 64 -4.69 -13.67 2.54
CA ARG A 64 -3.74 -14.78 2.45
C ARG A 64 -2.36 -14.17 2.54
N SER A 65 -1.91 -14.00 3.77
CA SER A 65 -0.49 -13.90 4.08
C SER A 65 0.19 -15.06 3.36
N LYS A 66 0.91 -14.79 2.27
CA LYS A 66 2.01 -15.65 1.86
C LYS A 66 3.09 -15.45 2.92
N ASN A 67 2.93 -16.11 4.07
CA ASN A 67 4.03 -16.39 4.97
C ASN A 67 4.91 -17.39 4.19
N GLY A 68 5.94 -16.87 3.55
CA GLY A 68 7.11 -17.65 3.18
C GLY A 68 8.05 -17.63 4.37
N GLU A 69 7.99 -18.66 5.19
CA GLU A 69 8.89 -19.08 6.28
C GLU A 69 8.28 -20.42 6.73
N LYS A 70 8.80 -21.61 6.45
CA LYS A 70 10.16 -22.15 6.33
C LYS A 70 10.18 -23.28 5.29
#